data_AF-A0A1B3JIY5-F1
#
_entry.id   AF-A0A1B3JIY5-F1
#
_cell.length_a   1.000
_cell.length_b   1.000
_cell.length_c   1.000
_cell.angle_alpha   90.00
_cell.angle_beta   90.00
_cell.angle_gamma   90.00
#
_symmetry.space_group_name_H-M   'P 1'
#
loop_
_entity.id
_entity.type
_entity.pdbx_description
1 polymer ?
#
loop_
_entity_poly.entity_id
_entity_poly.type
_entity_poly.pdbx_seq_one_letter_code
_entity_poly.pdbx_strand_id
1 'polypeptide(L)'
;MNLKKEINRTKEVKAKNGFGYSYIQKSTKPIECIGNHGMSDLTSIIYGYSVGFKKLYSPFLSRVIDWICEGIKKEETFGDLEFHQYGLTSSLALATWLNTEKNDVDLWKNSLKWQEILYGNIDFSKKMGRDDKEIFALSILHYIQAEEYDKAIQLYQSTKGINPFKLNSNMSGYHVAYAYCLHFYENRFTVDQLEKAARPFLEKHLPMLYTMGRCREMLYWLKTVCDAREKTYTPEEVIYTFYEYIPKEEKPDFIKELLGEKEPKKKSFLSFFKW
;
A
#
# COMPACT_ATOMS: atom_id res chain seq x y z
N MET A 1 -3.45 6.23 -19.44
CA MET A 1 -2.09 6.40 -18.91
C MET A 1 -1.38 5.06 -19.02
N ASN A 2 -0.15 5.02 -19.55
CA ASN A 2 0.57 3.75 -19.81
C ASN A 2 1.38 3.37 -18.56
N LEU A 3 0.98 2.30 -17.86
CA LEU A 3 1.61 1.85 -16.61
C LEU A 3 3.10 1.51 -16.81
N LYS A 4 3.43 0.77 -17.88
CA LYS A 4 4.82 0.41 -18.21
C LYS A 4 5.73 1.64 -18.34
N LYS A 5 5.26 2.67 -19.04
CA LYS A 5 5.97 3.95 -19.18
C LYS A 5 6.20 4.60 -17.81
N GLU A 6 5.23 4.46 -16.90
CA GLU A 6 5.32 5.10 -15.59
C GLU A 6 6.24 4.39 -14.62
N ILE A 7 6.27 3.06 -14.64
CA ILE A 7 7.26 2.28 -13.90
C ILE A 7 8.66 2.55 -14.46
N ASN A 8 8.82 2.62 -15.79
CA ASN A 8 10.08 3.02 -16.42
C ASN A 8 10.49 4.42 -16.00
N ARG A 9 9.57 5.39 -15.98
CA ARG A 9 9.85 6.75 -15.48
C ARG A 9 10.39 6.67 -14.06
N THR A 10 9.71 5.99 -13.13
CA THR A 10 10.19 5.78 -11.76
C THR A 10 11.61 5.20 -11.71
N LYS A 11 11.94 4.25 -12.60
CA LYS A 11 13.30 3.67 -12.70
C LYS A 11 14.33 4.63 -13.30
N GLU A 12 13.94 5.41 -14.29
CA GLU A 12 14.80 6.28 -15.10
C GLU A 12 15.09 7.62 -14.44
N VAL A 13 14.29 8.10 -13.48
CA VAL A 13 14.57 9.36 -12.74
C VAL A 13 15.82 9.25 -11.81
N LYS A 14 16.77 8.35 -12.10
CA LYS A 14 18.16 8.52 -11.67
C LYS A 14 18.71 9.83 -12.28
N ALA A 15 18.70 10.93 -11.54
CA ALA A 15 19.54 12.06 -11.93
C ALA A 15 21.02 11.60 -11.97
N LYS A 16 21.84 12.26 -12.80
CA LYS A 16 23.29 11.96 -12.94
C LYS A 16 24.10 12.06 -11.64
N ASN A 17 23.50 12.56 -10.56
CA ASN A 17 24.04 12.62 -9.19
C ASN A 17 23.36 11.62 -8.21
N GLY A 18 22.46 10.75 -8.69
CA GLY A 18 21.86 9.65 -7.93
C GLY A 18 20.40 9.77 -7.51
N PHE A 19 19.62 10.80 -7.93
CA PHE A 19 18.32 11.09 -7.27
C PHE A 19 17.14 11.47 -8.19
N GLY A 20 15.98 10.84 -8.00
CA GLY A 20 14.63 11.26 -8.46
C GLY A 20 13.66 10.06 -8.53
N TYR A 21 12.32 10.17 -8.44
CA TYR A 21 11.35 11.28 -8.33
C TYR A 21 11.17 11.77 -6.87
N SER A 22 10.85 13.07 -6.73
CA SER A 22 10.69 13.86 -5.48
C SER A 22 11.84 13.73 -4.47
N TYR A 23 12.88 14.52 -4.74
CA TYR A 23 14.15 14.62 -4.03
C TYR A 23 13.99 14.63 -2.51
N ILE A 24 14.57 13.63 -1.84
CA ILE A 24 14.82 13.66 -0.40
C ILE A 24 15.92 14.69 -0.16
N GLN A 25 15.54 15.93 0.13
CA GLN A 25 16.54 16.98 0.38
C GLN A 25 17.06 16.83 1.80
N LYS A 26 18.38 16.75 1.98
CA LYS A 26 18.99 17.15 3.25
C LYS A 26 18.86 18.67 3.35
N SER A 27 17.73 19.16 3.86
CA SER A 27 17.59 20.58 4.17
C SER A 27 18.47 20.91 5.38
N THR A 28 19.26 21.96 5.26
CA THR A 28 19.99 22.59 6.37
C THR A 28 19.23 23.77 6.98
N LYS A 29 18.04 24.08 6.45
CA LYS A 29 17.18 25.17 6.91
C LYS A 29 15.99 24.61 7.70
N PRO A 30 15.41 25.38 8.64
CA PRO A 30 14.14 25.05 9.28
C PRO A 30 13.09 24.74 8.20
N ILE A 31 12.44 23.60 8.33
CA ILE A 31 11.39 23.15 7.42
C ILE A 31 10.05 23.37 8.12
N GLU A 32 9.19 24.20 7.53
CA GLU A 32 7.79 24.27 7.93
C GLU A 32 7.07 22.99 7.50
N CYS A 33 6.16 22.49 8.33
CA CYS A 33 5.45 21.24 8.09
C CYS A 33 6.38 20.03 7.86
N ILE A 34 7.35 19.82 8.76
CA ILE A 34 8.37 18.79 8.64
C ILE A 34 7.78 17.37 8.55
N GLY A 35 6.64 17.11 9.19
CA GLY A 35 5.93 15.84 9.11
C GLY A 35 5.41 15.56 7.69
N ASN A 36 4.82 16.56 7.04
CA ASN A 36 4.37 16.48 5.65
C ASN A 36 5.54 16.16 4.70
N HIS A 37 6.71 16.76 4.94
CA HIS A 37 7.93 16.40 4.21
C HIS A 37 8.32 14.94 4.44
N GLY A 38 8.22 14.43 5.67
CA GLY A 38 8.41 13.02 5.97
C GLY A 38 7.45 12.11 5.20
N MET A 39 6.15 12.44 5.13
CA MET A 39 5.15 11.69 4.34
C MET A 39 5.47 11.67 2.83
N SER A 40 5.93 12.81 2.30
CA SER A 40 6.35 12.92 0.90
C SER A 40 7.59 12.05 0.63
N ASP A 41 8.58 12.10 1.51
CA ASP A 41 9.79 11.28 1.40
C ASP A 41 9.47 9.77 1.53
N LEU A 42 8.51 9.40 2.38
CA LEU A 42 8.01 8.02 2.48
C LEU A 42 7.43 7.53 1.14
N THR A 43 6.69 8.39 0.44
CA THR A 43 6.16 8.09 -0.91
C THR A 43 7.30 7.81 -1.88
N SER A 44 8.35 8.63 -1.87
CA SER A 44 9.56 8.40 -2.69
C SER A 44 10.27 7.09 -2.34
N ILE A 45 10.33 6.72 -1.05
CA ILE A 45 10.93 5.46 -0.60
C ILE A 45 10.13 4.26 -1.16
N ILE A 46 8.79 4.27 -1.06
CA ILE A 46 7.95 3.16 -1.54
C ILE A 46 8.12 2.96 -3.06
N TYR A 47 8.11 4.05 -3.84
CA TYR A 47 8.37 3.98 -5.28
C TYR A 47 9.81 3.55 -5.62
N GLY A 48 10.79 4.04 -4.87
CA GLY A 48 12.18 3.61 -5.02
C GLY A 48 12.33 2.11 -4.78
N TYR A 49 11.69 1.60 -3.73
CA TYR A 49 11.67 0.17 -3.41
C TYR A 49 11.01 -0.60 -4.55
N SER A 50 9.86 -0.16 -5.08
CA SER A 50 9.14 -0.87 -6.14
C SER A 50 9.94 -1.08 -7.42
N VAL A 51 10.99 -0.30 -7.65
CA VAL A 51 11.87 -0.45 -8.84
C VAL A 51 13.28 -0.96 -8.50
N GLY A 52 13.48 -1.51 -7.30
CA GLY A 52 14.75 -2.15 -6.90
C GLY A 52 15.82 -1.19 -6.37
N PHE A 53 15.42 -0.02 -5.85
CA PHE A 53 16.33 0.96 -5.25
C PHE A 53 16.31 0.97 -3.72
N LYS A 54 15.96 -0.15 -3.07
CA LYS A 54 15.96 -0.25 -1.60
C LYS A 54 17.25 0.25 -0.97
N LYS A 55 18.41 -0.21 -1.44
CA LYS A 55 19.73 0.22 -0.90
C LYS A 55 19.98 1.72 -1.01
N LEU A 56 19.39 2.40 -2.00
CA LEU A 56 19.52 3.83 -2.19
C LEU A 56 18.61 4.62 -1.25
N TYR A 57 17.40 4.12 -1.02
CA TYR A 57 16.35 4.84 -0.28
C TYR A 57 16.27 4.47 1.21
N SER A 58 16.66 3.26 1.60
CA SER A 58 16.59 2.78 2.99
C SER A 58 17.33 3.66 4.00
N PRO A 59 18.48 4.30 3.69
CA PRO A 59 19.16 5.16 4.66
C PRO A 59 18.34 6.38 5.10
N PHE A 60 17.28 6.75 4.37
CA PHE A 60 16.44 7.89 4.70
C PHE A 60 15.27 7.56 5.63
N LEU A 61 14.94 6.28 5.85
CA LEU A 61 13.79 5.84 6.64
C LEU A 61 13.83 6.38 8.08
N SER A 62 14.98 6.33 8.76
CA SER A 62 15.10 6.84 10.13
C SER A 62 14.71 8.32 10.23
N ARG A 63 15.24 9.16 9.34
CA ARG A 63 14.91 10.59 9.30
C ARG A 63 13.43 10.82 8.95
N VAL A 64 12.86 10.02 8.05
CA VAL A 64 11.43 10.11 7.71
C VAL A 64 10.56 9.82 8.94
N ILE A 65 10.89 8.78 9.70
CA ILE A 65 10.21 8.44 10.96
C ILE A 65 10.34 9.60 11.95
N ASP A 66 11.54 10.15 12.14
CA ASP A 66 11.78 11.27 13.06
C ASP A 66 10.96 12.51 12.68
N TRP A 67 10.92 12.85 11.39
CA TRP A 67 10.18 14.00 10.87
C TRP A 67 8.67 13.84 11.04
N ILE A 68 8.13 12.65 10.73
CA ILE A 68 6.71 12.36 10.95
C ILE A 68 6.38 12.43 12.45
N CYS A 69 7.22 11.85 13.31
CA CYS A 69 7.07 11.96 14.77
C CYS A 69 7.06 13.41 15.24
N GLU A 70 7.95 14.26 14.71
CA GLU A 70 7.99 15.68 15.04
C GLU A 70 6.72 16.41 14.61
N GLY A 71 6.21 16.14 13.39
CA GLY A 71 4.95 16.68 12.91
C GLY A 71 3.75 16.29 13.78
N ILE A 72 3.69 15.03 14.23
CA ILE A 72 2.65 14.56 15.16
C ILE A 72 2.75 15.28 16.50
N LYS A 73 3.96 15.37 17.09
CA LYS A 73 4.18 16.03 18.39
C LYS A 73 3.83 17.52 18.38
N LYS A 74 4.00 18.18 17.23
CA LYS A 74 3.70 19.60 17.04
C LYS A 74 2.24 19.86 16.67
N GLU A 75 1.41 18.81 16.58
CA GLU A 75 0.06 18.90 16.02
C GLU A 75 0.06 19.68 14.69
N GLU A 76 1.05 19.34 13.84
CA GLU A 76 1.20 19.95 12.53
C GLU A 76 -0.13 19.93 11.79
N THR A 77 -0.43 21.02 11.11
CA THR A 77 -1.68 21.20 10.36
C THR A 77 -1.33 21.60 8.94
N PHE A 78 -1.91 20.90 7.97
CA PHE A 78 -1.80 21.24 6.55
C PHE A 78 -3.22 21.27 5.96
N GLY A 79 -3.93 22.38 6.19
CA GLY A 79 -5.36 22.48 5.93
C GLY A 79 -6.19 21.99 7.12
N ASP A 80 -6.73 20.78 7.02
CA ASP A 80 -7.57 20.16 8.05
C ASP A 80 -6.71 19.34 9.04
N LEU A 81 -6.86 19.62 10.34
CA LEU A 81 -6.02 19.04 11.40
C LEU A 81 -6.17 17.53 11.44
N GLU A 82 -7.41 17.06 11.54
CA GLU A 82 -7.73 15.66 11.68
C GLU A 82 -7.26 14.86 10.46
N PHE A 83 -7.48 15.40 9.25
CA PHE A 83 -7.04 14.79 8.00
C PHE A 83 -5.51 14.69 7.94
N HIS A 84 -4.81 15.77 8.32
CA HIS A 84 -3.36 15.78 8.28
C HIS A 84 -2.76 14.84 9.34
N GLN A 85 -3.30 14.86 10.56
CA GLN A 85 -2.85 13.98 11.64
C GLN A 85 -3.16 12.51 11.36
N TYR A 86 -4.30 12.20 10.74
CA TYR A 86 -4.57 10.85 10.22
C TYR A 86 -3.52 10.43 9.18
N GLY A 87 -3.17 11.33 8.26
CA GLY A 87 -2.11 11.11 7.27
C GLY A 87 -0.74 10.87 7.89
N LEU A 88 -0.36 11.66 8.90
CA LEU A 88 0.91 11.53 9.60
C LEU A 88 0.99 10.23 10.40
N THR A 89 -0.01 9.94 11.22
CA THR A 89 -0.04 8.77 12.09
C THR A 89 -0.08 7.46 11.31
N SER A 90 -0.87 7.36 10.23
CA SER A 90 -0.85 6.18 9.35
C SER A 90 0.48 6.03 8.61
N SER A 91 1.10 7.14 8.19
CA SER A 91 2.42 7.12 7.57
C SER A 91 3.51 6.71 8.54
N LEU A 92 3.42 7.08 9.83
CA LEU A 92 4.35 6.64 10.86
C LEU A 92 4.29 5.13 11.06
N ALA A 93 3.08 4.56 11.16
CA ALA A 93 2.88 3.12 11.29
C ALA A 93 3.50 2.38 10.08
N LEU A 94 3.22 2.85 8.86
CA LEU A 94 3.76 2.26 7.63
C LEU A 94 5.28 2.40 7.52
N ALA A 95 5.85 3.57 7.85
CA ALA A 95 7.29 3.79 7.82
C ALA A 95 8.02 2.93 8.86
N THR A 96 7.43 2.76 10.04
CA THR A 96 7.97 1.90 11.10
C THR A 96 7.97 0.43 10.66
N TRP A 97 6.90 -0.03 10.01
CA TRP A 97 6.85 -1.36 9.42
C TRP A 97 7.90 -1.55 8.30
N LEU A 98 8.07 -0.58 7.39
CA LEU A 98 9.11 -0.63 6.37
C LEU A 98 10.54 -0.71 6.96
N ASN A 99 10.75 -0.12 8.13
CA ASN A 99 12.06 -0.04 8.79
C ASN A 99 12.38 -1.25 9.66
N THR A 100 11.36 -1.82 10.32
CA THR A 100 11.54 -2.86 11.35
C THR A 100 10.99 -4.23 10.96
N GLU A 101 10.26 -4.29 9.85
CA GLU A 101 9.53 -5.47 9.36
C GLU A 101 8.41 -5.95 10.30
N LYS A 102 8.12 -5.20 11.37
CA LYS A 102 7.10 -5.53 12.36
C LYS A 102 5.91 -4.60 12.22
N ASN A 103 4.71 -5.17 12.27
CA ASN A 103 3.49 -4.38 12.34
C ASN A 103 3.35 -3.80 13.75
N ASP A 104 3.41 -2.47 13.88
CA ASP A 104 3.22 -1.80 15.16
C ASP A 104 1.74 -1.45 15.34
N VAL A 105 1.05 -2.31 16.08
CA VAL A 105 -0.39 -2.21 16.33
C VAL A 105 -0.76 -0.90 17.05
N ASP A 106 0.08 -0.43 17.98
CA ASP A 106 -0.22 0.78 18.76
C ASP A 106 -0.12 2.04 17.90
N LEU A 107 0.82 2.09 16.95
CA LEU A 107 0.88 3.17 15.97
C LEU A 107 -0.36 3.21 15.08
N TRP A 108 -0.87 2.04 14.66
CA TRP A 108 -2.13 1.96 13.92
C TRP A 108 -3.33 2.39 14.77
N LYS A 109 -3.42 1.97 16.02
CA LYS A 109 -4.47 2.42 16.95
C LYS A 109 -4.44 3.93 17.18
N ASN A 110 -3.26 4.54 17.19
CA ASN A 110 -3.16 5.99 17.25
C ASN A 110 -3.73 6.67 15.99
N SER A 111 -3.52 6.09 14.81
CA SER A 111 -4.11 6.57 13.57
C SER A 111 -5.64 6.43 13.55
N LEU A 112 -6.17 5.34 14.12
CA LEU A 112 -7.62 5.12 14.21
C LEU A 112 -8.34 6.22 15.00
N LYS A 113 -7.73 6.82 16.00
CA LYS A 113 -8.33 7.95 16.74
C LYS A 113 -8.71 9.09 15.80
N TRP A 114 -7.81 9.45 14.88
CA TRP A 114 -8.06 10.50 13.89
C TRP A 114 -9.07 10.06 12.83
N GLN A 115 -8.99 8.80 12.40
CA GLN A 115 -9.95 8.22 11.46
C GLN A 115 -11.39 8.27 12.01
N GLU A 116 -11.57 7.90 13.28
CA GLU A 116 -12.86 7.91 13.96
C GLU A 116 -13.43 9.32 14.07
N ILE A 117 -12.59 10.36 14.27
CA ILE A 117 -13.04 11.75 14.27
C ILE A 117 -13.44 12.20 12.85
N LEU A 118 -12.62 11.90 11.84
CA LEU A 118 -12.87 12.30 10.45
C LEU A 118 -14.13 11.67 9.86
N TYR A 119 -14.30 10.37 10.09
CA TYR A 119 -15.26 9.55 9.36
C TYR A 119 -16.37 8.99 10.24
N GLY A 120 -16.32 9.20 11.57
CA GLY A 120 -17.33 8.69 12.50
C GLY A 120 -18.73 9.25 12.26
N ASN A 121 -18.83 10.44 11.66
CA ASN A 121 -20.10 11.08 11.31
C ASN A 121 -20.55 10.80 9.86
N ILE A 122 -19.76 10.08 9.06
CA ILE A 122 -20.15 9.76 7.68
C ILE A 122 -21.18 8.64 7.69
N ASP A 123 -22.37 8.95 7.20
CA ASP A 123 -23.43 7.97 6.99
C ASP A 123 -23.22 7.19 5.69
N PHE A 124 -22.42 6.13 5.76
CA PHE A 124 -22.15 5.22 4.62
C PHE A 124 -23.37 4.38 4.20
N SER A 125 -24.49 4.43 4.94
CA SER A 125 -25.72 3.69 4.59
C SER A 125 -26.43 4.30 3.38
N LYS A 126 -26.18 5.60 3.11
CA LYS A 126 -26.65 6.29 1.91
C LYS A 126 -25.89 5.83 0.66
N LYS A 127 -26.37 6.23 -0.53
CA LYS A 127 -25.71 5.89 -1.80
C LYS A 127 -24.29 6.48 -1.84
N MET A 128 -23.30 5.66 -1.48
CA MET A 128 -21.88 6.04 -1.49
C MET A 128 -21.40 6.43 -2.88
N GLY A 129 -20.72 7.58 -2.96
CA GLY A 129 -19.93 7.99 -4.11
C GLY A 129 -18.72 7.08 -4.34
N ARG A 130 -17.87 7.44 -5.32
CA ARG A 130 -16.63 6.69 -5.54
C ARG A 130 -15.66 6.87 -4.37
N ASP A 131 -15.52 8.11 -3.88
CA ASP A 131 -14.55 8.45 -2.85
C ASP A 131 -14.97 7.88 -1.49
N ASP A 132 -16.25 7.95 -1.15
CA ASP A 132 -16.79 7.32 0.07
C ASP A 132 -16.51 5.81 0.11
N LYS A 133 -16.63 5.11 -1.03
CA LYS A 133 -16.33 3.67 -1.11
C LYS A 133 -14.85 3.39 -0.90
N GLU A 134 -13.98 4.28 -1.36
CA GLU A 134 -12.53 4.17 -1.15
C GLU A 134 -12.19 4.41 0.32
N ILE A 135 -12.67 5.52 0.88
CA ILE A 135 -12.52 5.84 2.31
C ILE A 135 -13.00 4.68 3.17
N PHE A 136 -14.18 4.13 2.87
CA PHE A 136 -14.75 3.01 3.61
C PHE A 136 -13.89 1.75 3.52
N ALA A 137 -13.32 1.44 2.34
CA ALA A 137 -12.40 0.32 2.20
C ALA A 137 -11.11 0.54 3.01
N LEU A 138 -10.50 1.72 2.91
CA LEU A 138 -9.27 2.07 3.61
C LEU A 138 -9.47 2.06 5.14
N SER A 139 -10.61 2.55 5.64
CA SER A 139 -10.95 2.48 7.05
C SER A 139 -10.96 1.05 7.58
N ILE A 140 -11.52 0.10 6.82
CA ILE A 140 -11.51 -1.32 7.19
C ILE A 140 -10.08 -1.88 7.19
N LEU A 141 -9.26 -1.54 6.20
CA LEU A 141 -7.86 -1.96 6.16
C LEU A 141 -7.07 -1.45 7.37
N HIS A 142 -7.29 -0.20 7.79
CA HIS A 142 -6.62 0.37 8.95
C HIS A 142 -7.03 -0.32 10.25
N TYR A 143 -8.31 -0.67 10.40
CA TYR A 143 -8.76 -1.50 11.53
C TYR A 143 -8.10 -2.88 11.53
N ILE A 144 -7.94 -3.54 10.36
CA ILE A 144 -7.21 -4.81 10.25
C ILE A 144 -5.77 -4.64 10.74
N GLN A 145 -5.09 -3.58 10.31
CA GLN A 145 -3.69 -3.31 10.69
C GLN A 145 -3.53 -2.98 12.18
N ALA A 146 -4.56 -2.44 12.81
CA ALA A 146 -4.64 -2.21 14.25
C ALA A 146 -5.12 -3.43 15.04
N GLU A 147 -5.40 -4.56 14.38
CA GLU A 147 -6.01 -5.76 14.98
C GLU A 147 -7.37 -5.48 15.67
N GLU A 148 -8.06 -4.42 15.26
CA GLU A 148 -9.37 -3.99 15.78
C GLU A 148 -10.48 -4.57 14.88
N TYR A 149 -10.45 -5.89 14.67
CA TYR A 149 -11.34 -6.57 13.72
C TYR A 149 -12.83 -6.41 14.08
N ASP A 150 -13.18 -6.47 15.36
CA ASP A 150 -14.54 -6.24 15.84
C ASP A 150 -15.08 -4.87 15.39
N LYS A 151 -14.25 -3.83 15.47
CA LYS A 151 -14.64 -2.48 15.02
C LYS A 151 -14.85 -2.42 13.52
N ALA A 152 -13.97 -3.05 12.74
CA ALA A 152 -14.16 -3.17 11.28
C ALA A 152 -15.48 -3.89 10.94
N ILE A 153 -15.79 -4.96 11.66
CA ILE A 153 -17.02 -5.74 11.45
C ILE A 153 -18.25 -4.90 11.81
N GLN A 154 -18.24 -4.23 12.96
CA GLN A 154 -19.33 -3.34 13.38
C GLN A 154 -19.55 -2.20 12.39
N LEU A 155 -18.47 -1.55 11.93
CA LEU A 155 -18.53 -0.50 10.92
C LEU A 155 -19.13 -1.02 9.59
N TYR A 156 -18.72 -2.21 9.15
CA TYR A 156 -19.28 -2.80 7.94
C TYR A 156 -20.77 -3.13 8.09
N GLN A 157 -21.15 -3.78 9.19
CA GLN A 157 -22.51 -4.27 9.42
C GLN A 157 -23.49 -3.14 9.71
N SER A 158 -23.08 -2.06 10.40
CA SER A 158 -23.93 -0.87 10.57
C SER A 158 -24.26 -0.20 9.22
N THR A 159 -23.36 -0.36 8.24
CA THR A 159 -23.49 0.24 6.91
C THR A 159 -24.22 -0.66 5.90
N LYS A 160 -24.01 -1.98 5.95
CA LYS A 160 -24.49 -2.96 4.95
C LYS A 160 -25.50 -3.97 5.49
N GLY A 161 -25.78 -3.95 6.78
CA GLY A 161 -26.59 -4.95 7.48
C GLY A 161 -25.79 -6.21 7.82
N ILE A 162 -26.40 -7.07 8.64
CA ILE A 162 -25.78 -8.27 9.24
C ILE A 162 -25.97 -9.53 8.35
N ASN A 163 -26.32 -9.34 7.08
CA ASN A 163 -26.60 -10.47 6.19
C ASN A 163 -25.37 -11.36 5.98
N PRO A 164 -25.52 -12.69 5.83
CA PRO A 164 -24.40 -13.58 5.58
C PRO A 164 -23.59 -13.15 4.36
N PHE A 165 -22.35 -12.72 4.63
CA PHE A 165 -21.43 -12.29 3.58
C PHE A 165 -20.97 -13.48 2.72
N LYS A 166 -20.93 -13.27 1.40
CA LYS A 166 -20.54 -14.26 0.40
C LYS A 166 -19.55 -13.65 -0.57
N LEU A 167 -18.49 -14.42 -0.88
CA LEU A 167 -17.52 -14.05 -1.89
C LEU A 167 -18.13 -14.13 -3.30
N ASN A 168 -17.72 -13.20 -4.16
CA ASN A 168 -17.97 -13.24 -5.60
C ASN A 168 -16.80 -12.56 -6.34
N SER A 169 -16.76 -12.68 -7.67
CA SER A 169 -15.67 -12.14 -8.49
C SER A 169 -15.82 -10.66 -8.87
N ASN A 170 -16.88 -9.98 -8.44
CA ASN A 170 -17.16 -8.58 -8.76
C ASN A 170 -17.36 -7.75 -7.48
N MET A 171 -16.47 -7.95 -6.52
CA MET A 171 -16.51 -7.23 -5.25
C MET A 171 -15.92 -5.82 -5.39
N SER A 172 -16.57 -4.85 -4.73
CA SER A 172 -15.96 -3.53 -4.53
C SER A 172 -14.88 -3.59 -3.46
N GLY A 173 -13.99 -2.59 -3.42
CA GLY A 173 -12.91 -2.50 -2.44
C GLY A 173 -13.36 -2.78 -1.00
N TYR A 174 -14.40 -2.12 -0.51
CA TYR A 174 -14.86 -2.35 0.88
C TYR A 174 -15.42 -3.77 1.13
N HIS A 175 -15.96 -4.46 0.11
CA HIS A 175 -16.34 -5.88 0.26
C HIS A 175 -15.07 -6.76 0.31
N VAL A 176 -14.04 -6.44 -0.49
CA VAL A 176 -12.74 -7.13 -0.44
C VAL A 176 -12.09 -6.93 0.93
N ALA A 177 -12.00 -5.69 1.43
CA ALA A 177 -11.41 -5.40 2.74
C ALA A 177 -12.15 -6.12 3.87
N TYR A 178 -13.49 -6.14 3.84
CA TYR A 178 -14.28 -6.86 4.83
C TYR A 178 -14.10 -8.39 4.75
N ALA A 179 -13.94 -8.95 3.55
CA ALA A 179 -13.62 -10.37 3.39
C ALA A 179 -12.28 -10.74 4.06
N TYR A 180 -11.25 -9.90 3.91
CA TYR A 180 -9.98 -10.06 4.62
C TYR A 180 -10.15 -9.91 6.14
N CYS A 181 -10.96 -8.95 6.60
CA CYS A 181 -11.27 -8.80 8.03
C CYS A 181 -11.88 -10.09 8.62
N LEU A 182 -12.87 -10.67 7.93
CA LEU A 182 -13.51 -11.93 8.35
C LEU A 182 -12.54 -13.13 8.31
N HIS A 183 -11.55 -13.11 7.43
CA HIS A 183 -10.48 -14.10 7.43
C HIS A 183 -9.60 -13.97 8.67
N PHE A 184 -9.09 -12.77 8.97
CA PHE A 184 -8.23 -12.58 10.14
C PHE A 184 -8.95 -12.83 11.46
N TYR A 185 -10.23 -12.47 11.55
CA TYR A 185 -10.99 -12.60 12.79
C TYR A 185 -11.58 -14.00 13.02
N GLU A 186 -12.19 -14.59 12.00
CA GLU A 186 -13.00 -15.82 12.13
C GLU A 186 -12.43 -17.00 11.33
N ASN A 187 -11.33 -16.79 10.59
CA ASN A 187 -10.82 -17.73 9.59
C ASN A 187 -11.90 -18.18 8.59
N ARG A 188 -12.84 -17.27 8.28
CA ARG A 188 -14.08 -17.60 7.54
C ARG A 188 -13.85 -17.97 6.07
N PHE A 189 -12.79 -17.44 5.48
CA PHE A 189 -12.42 -17.70 4.09
C PHE A 189 -10.97 -18.15 4.04
N THR A 190 -10.66 -19.12 3.19
CA THR A 190 -9.28 -19.53 2.90
C THR A 190 -8.56 -18.48 2.04
N VAL A 191 -7.23 -18.49 2.07
CA VAL A 191 -6.40 -17.59 1.26
C VAL A 191 -6.72 -17.72 -0.23
N ASP A 192 -6.85 -18.94 -0.75
CA ASP A 192 -7.20 -19.19 -2.17
C ASP A 192 -8.56 -18.58 -2.56
N GLN A 193 -9.54 -18.66 -1.67
CA GLN A 193 -10.86 -18.06 -1.90
C GLN A 193 -10.76 -16.53 -1.94
N LEU A 194 -9.99 -15.92 -1.03
CA LEU A 194 -9.76 -14.48 -1.01
C LEU A 194 -9.02 -14.01 -2.25
N GLU A 195 -7.94 -14.69 -2.64
CA GLU A 195 -7.16 -14.33 -3.83
C GLU A 195 -8.03 -14.37 -5.09
N LYS A 196 -8.81 -15.44 -5.27
CA LYS A 196 -9.71 -15.58 -6.42
C LYS A 196 -10.76 -14.47 -6.46
N ALA A 197 -11.33 -14.11 -5.31
CA ALA A 197 -12.40 -13.12 -5.23
C ALA A 197 -11.88 -11.67 -5.33
N ALA A 198 -10.71 -11.38 -4.76
CA ALA A 198 -10.11 -10.05 -4.73
C ALA A 198 -9.37 -9.69 -6.01
N ARG A 199 -8.85 -10.68 -6.76
CA ARG A 199 -7.98 -10.47 -7.92
C ARG A 199 -8.57 -9.51 -8.98
N PRO A 200 -9.82 -9.63 -9.43
CA PRO A 200 -10.37 -8.70 -10.43
C PRO A 200 -10.39 -7.24 -9.98
N PHE A 201 -10.60 -7.00 -8.68
CA PHE A 201 -10.51 -5.66 -8.10
C PHE A 201 -9.06 -5.19 -8.05
N LEU A 202 -8.14 -6.00 -7.51
CA LEU A 202 -6.75 -5.62 -7.29
C LEU A 202 -5.97 -5.38 -8.61
N GLU A 203 -6.20 -6.19 -9.64
CA GLU A 203 -5.59 -6.03 -10.97
C GLU A 203 -5.92 -4.69 -11.62
N LYS A 204 -7.08 -4.11 -11.30
CA LYS A 204 -7.47 -2.78 -11.76
C LYS A 204 -7.03 -1.68 -10.80
N HIS A 205 -7.18 -1.92 -9.50
CA HIS A 205 -7.04 -0.89 -8.48
C HIS A 205 -5.57 -0.54 -8.19
N LEU A 206 -4.69 -1.55 -8.09
CA LEU A 206 -3.29 -1.31 -7.76
C LEU A 206 -2.56 -0.49 -8.84
N PRO A 207 -2.67 -0.79 -10.15
CA PRO A 207 -2.14 0.09 -11.20
C PRO A 207 -2.67 1.53 -11.15
N MET A 208 -3.97 1.68 -10.86
CA MET A 208 -4.58 3.00 -10.74
C MET A 208 -3.96 3.77 -9.56
N LEU A 209 -3.84 3.17 -8.39
CA LEU A 209 -3.22 3.80 -7.21
C LEU A 209 -1.76 4.16 -7.48
N TYR A 210 -0.99 3.24 -8.07
CA TYR A 210 0.41 3.47 -8.44
C TYR A 210 0.56 4.70 -9.33
N THR A 211 -0.26 4.80 -10.37
CA THR A 211 -0.15 5.88 -11.36
C THR A 211 -0.74 7.21 -10.88
N MET A 212 -1.63 7.19 -9.88
CA MET A 212 -2.17 8.40 -9.23
C MET A 212 -1.28 8.98 -8.13
N GLY A 213 -0.10 8.40 -7.86
CA GLY A 213 0.75 8.86 -6.74
C GLY A 213 0.35 8.29 -5.38
N ARG A 214 -0.63 7.38 -5.32
CA ARG A 214 -1.26 6.87 -4.09
C ARG A 214 -0.61 5.57 -3.61
N CYS A 215 0.73 5.52 -3.64
CA CYS A 215 1.47 4.29 -3.32
C CYS A 215 1.31 3.79 -1.88
N ARG A 216 1.03 4.67 -0.91
CA ARG A 216 0.77 4.27 0.49
C ARG A 216 -0.48 3.41 0.60
N GLU A 217 -1.55 3.84 -0.07
CA GLU A 217 -2.80 3.08 -0.12
C GLU A 217 -2.67 1.78 -0.90
N MET A 218 -1.90 1.81 -2.00
CA MET A 218 -1.51 0.58 -2.71
C MET A 218 -0.82 -0.39 -1.74
N LEU A 219 0.07 0.13 -0.89
CA LEU A 219 0.80 -0.68 0.08
C LEU A 219 -0.09 -1.22 1.21
N TYR A 220 -1.15 -0.51 1.62
CA TYR A 220 -2.15 -1.06 2.56
C TYR A 220 -2.84 -2.30 1.99
N TRP A 221 -3.20 -2.29 0.71
CA TRP A 221 -3.75 -3.45 0.02
C TRP A 221 -2.74 -4.59 -0.06
N LEU A 222 -1.54 -4.33 -0.58
CA LEU A 222 -0.50 -5.37 -0.75
C LEU A 222 -0.12 -6.01 0.59
N LYS A 223 0.06 -5.19 1.63
CA LYS A 223 0.36 -5.67 2.98
C LYS A 223 -0.76 -6.56 3.50
N THR A 224 -2.02 -6.11 3.41
CA THR A 224 -3.17 -6.91 3.89
C THR A 224 -3.28 -8.27 3.18
N VAL A 225 -3.05 -8.30 1.86
CA VAL A 225 -3.04 -9.56 1.11
C VAL A 225 -1.89 -10.46 1.56
N CYS A 226 -0.69 -9.91 1.71
CA CYS A 226 0.49 -10.68 2.13
C CYS A 226 0.37 -11.19 3.57
N ASP A 227 -0.18 -10.38 4.47
CA ASP A 227 -0.42 -10.76 5.88
C ASP A 227 -1.37 -11.96 6.00
N ALA A 228 -2.30 -12.14 5.04
CA ALA A 228 -3.21 -13.29 5.01
C ALA A 228 -2.54 -14.57 4.49
N ARG A 229 -1.43 -14.45 3.76
CA ARG A 229 -0.71 -15.61 3.22
C ARG A 229 0.11 -16.26 4.34
N GLU A 230 0.29 -17.58 4.27
CA GLU A 230 1.07 -18.34 5.27
C GLU A 230 2.58 -18.01 5.26
N LYS A 231 3.08 -17.42 4.17
CA LYS A 231 4.48 -17.01 4.03
C LYS A 231 4.71 -15.66 4.74
N THR A 232 5.80 -15.55 5.49
CA THR A 232 6.31 -14.25 5.95
C THR A 232 7.00 -13.49 4.82
N TYR A 233 6.64 -12.22 4.62
CA TYR A 233 7.22 -11.35 3.62
C TYR A 233 8.02 -10.23 4.29
N THR A 234 9.21 -9.95 3.77
CA THR A 234 9.87 -8.67 4.04
C THR A 234 9.07 -7.52 3.39
N PRO A 235 9.21 -6.27 3.86
CA PRO A 235 8.47 -5.15 3.27
C PRO A 235 8.78 -4.92 1.79
N GLU A 236 9.99 -5.26 1.36
CA GLU A 236 10.39 -5.21 -0.06
C GLU A 236 9.67 -6.27 -0.89
N GLU A 237 9.59 -7.51 -0.40
CA GLU A 237 8.84 -8.56 -1.09
C GLU A 237 7.35 -8.22 -1.18
N VAL A 238 6.75 -7.64 -0.12
CA VAL A 238 5.37 -7.15 -0.17
C VAL A 238 5.19 -6.14 -1.30
N ILE A 239 6.09 -5.16 -1.43
CA ILE A 239 6.02 -4.17 -2.52
C ILE A 239 6.16 -4.87 -3.88
N TYR A 240 7.00 -5.89 -4.02
CA TYR A 240 7.16 -6.63 -5.28
C TYR A 240 5.96 -7.49 -5.66
N THR A 241 5.11 -7.89 -4.70
CA THR A 241 3.85 -8.59 -5.03
C THR A 241 2.91 -7.72 -5.88
N PHE A 242 3.12 -6.40 -5.95
CA PHE A 242 2.48 -5.52 -6.95
C PHE A 242 2.56 -6.08 -8.37
N TYR A 243 3.70 -6.66 -8.74
CA TYR A 243 3.90 -7.21 -10.08
C TYR A 243 3.10 -8.50 -10.33
N GLU A 244 2.56 -9.18 -9.31
CA GLU A 244 1.64 -10.31 -9.49
C GLU A 244 0.29 -9.89 -10.09
N TYR A 245 -0.04 -8.59 -9.98
CA TYR A 245 -1.31 -8.01 -10.45
C TYR A 245 -1.17 -7.21 -11.75
N ILE A 246 0.01 -7.22 -12.36
CA ILE A 246 0.28 -6.51 -13.61
C ILE A 246 0.35 -7.53 -14.76
N PRO A 247 -0.36 -7.32 -15.88
CA PRO A 247 -0.22 -8.14 -17.09
C PRO A 247 1.23 -8.19 -17.57
N LYS A 248 1.67 -9.33 -18.11
CA LYS A 248 3.08 -9.57 -18.47
C LYS A 248 3.61 -8.54 -19.49
N GLU A 249 2.76 -8.12 -20.41
CA GLU A 249 3.02 -7.12 -21.45
C GLU A 249 3.25 -5.70 -20.89
N GLU A 250 2.67 -5.40 -19.72
CA GLU A 250 2.80 -4.10 -19.04
C GLU A 250 3.99 -4.06 -18.07
N LYS A 251 4.60 -5.21 -17.74
CA LYS A 251 5.81 -5.26 -16.92
C LYS A 251 7.02 -4.74 -17.71
N PRO A 252 7.83 -3.83 -17.15
CA PRO A 252 9.14 -3.52 -17.69
C PRO A 252 10.09 -4.73 -17.69
N ASP A 253 11.06 -4.73 -18.61
CA ASP A 253 11.97 -5.89 -18.77
C ASP A 253 12.85 -6.11 -17.54
N PHE A 254 13.24 -5.04 -16.84
CA PHE A 254 14.05 -5.12 -15.63
C PHE A 254 13.34 -5.80 -14.45
N ILE A 255 12.02 -5.99 -14.52
CA ILE A 255 11.26 -6.68 -13.46
C ILE A 255 11.62 -8.15 -13.38
N LYS A 256 11.98 -8.80 -14.50
CA LYS A 256 12.41 -10.20 -14.48
C LYS A 256 13.68 -10.39 -13.63
N GLU A 257 14.65 -9.50 -13.83
CA GLU A 257 15.87 -9.47 -13.03
C GLU A 257 15.56 -9.16 -11.56
N LEU A 258 14.68 -8.17 -11.31
CA LEU A 258 14.27 -7.76 -9.97
C LEU A 258 13.62 -8.90 -9.17
N LEU A 259 12.77 -9.69 -9.82
CA LEU A 259 12.07 -10.84 -9.21
C LEU A 259 12.92 -12.11 -9.20
N GLY A 260 14.15 -12.08 -9.71
CA GLY A 260 15.01 -13.27 -9.81
C GLY A 260 14.52 -14.32 -10.81
N GLU A 261 13.63 -13.96 -11.72
CA GLU A 261 13.13 -14.84 -12.78
C GLU A 261 14.25 -15.06 -13.82
N LYS A 262 14.87 -16.25 -13.81
CA LYS A 262 15.87 -16.63 -14.82
C LYS A 262 15.20 -16.70 -16.20
N GLU A 263 15.83 -16.12 -17.23
CA GLU A 263 15.37 -16.30 -18.61
C GLU A 263 15.24 -17.79 -18.93
N PRO A 264 14.15 -18.23 -19.60
CA PRO A 264 14.12 -19.58 -20.15
C PRO A 264 15.29 -19.69 -21.12
N LYS A 265 16.21 -20.63 -20.87
CA LYS A 265 17.32 -20.93 -21.77
C LYS A 265 16.76 -21.04 -23.18
N LYS A 266 17.13 -20.11 -24.08
CA LYS A 266 16.81 -20.23 -25.50
C LYS A 266 17.24 -21.62 -25.94
N LYS A 267 16.27 -22.49 -26.28
CA LYS A 267 16.60 -23.73 -26.98
C LYS A 267 17.24 -23.29 -28.29
N SER A 268 18.55 -23.51 -28.39
CA SER A 268 19.30 -23.33 -29.62
C SER A 268 18.60 -24.13 -30.72
N PHE A 269 18.08 -23.44 -31.73
CA PHE A 269 17.45 -24.03 -32.91
C PHE A 269 18.48 -24.51 -33.96
N LEU A 270 19.71 -24.83 -33.53
CA LEU A 270 20.83 -25.18 -34.43
C LEU A 270 21.33 -26.61 -34.27
N SER A 271 20.49 -27.56 -33.83
CA SER A 271 20.86 -28.99 -33.82
C SER A 271 20.02 -29.89 -34.73
N PHE A 272 19.30 -29.34 -35.72
CA PHE A 272 18.57 -30.15 -36.71
C PHE A 272 18.93 -29.70 -38.12
N PHE A 273 20.15 -30.00 -38.57
CA PHE A 273 20.48 -30.35 -39.97
C PHE A 273 21.90 -30.93 -39.99
N LYS A 274 21.98 -32.25 -39.84
CA LYS A 274 23.11 -33.08 -40.26
C LYS A 274 22.53 -34.41 -40.73
N TRP A 275 22.10 -34.46 -41.99
CA TRP A 275 22.07 -35.65 -42.85
C TRP A 275 22.27 -35.14 -44.28
#